data_AF-A0AAE7UA37-F1
#
_entry.id   AF-A0AAE7UA37-F1
#
_cell.length_a   1.000
_cell.length_b   1.000
_cell.length_c   1.000
_cell.angle_alpha   90.00
_cell.angle_beta   90.00
_cell.angle_gamma   90.00
#
_symmetry.space_group_name_H-M   'P 1'
#
loop_
_entity.id
_entity.type
_entity.pdbx_description
1 polymer ?
#
loop_
_entity_poly.entity_id
_entity_poly.type
_entity_poly.pdbx_seq_one_letter_code
_entity_poly.pdbx_strand_id
1 'polypeptide(L)' 'MTIKEFINRLLEKKWTMEDLLYIFLSACIAGVIVTPIFALPVGLIIYYYFFYDEE' A
#
# COMPACT_ATOMS: atom_id res chain seq x y z
N MET A 1 3.13 9.78 11.82
CA MET A 1 1.96 10.04 10.95
C MET A 1 0.73 9.45 11.61
N THR A 2 -0.32 10.24 11.74
CA THR A 2 -1.60 9.73 12.24
C THR A 2 -2.31 8.91 11.16
N ILE A 3 -3.18 7.98 11.55
CA ILE A 3 -4.00 7.21 10.59
C ILE A 3 -4.79 8.13 9.66
N LYS A 4 -5.26 9.28 10.18
CA LYS A 4 -5.97 10.30 9.40
C LYS A 4 -5.09 10.93 8.32
N GLU A 5 -3.88 11.33 8.67
CA GLU A 5 -2.93 11.90 7.69
C GLU A 5 -2.52 10.89 6.63
N PHE A 6 -2.30 9.63 7.03
CA PHE A 6 -2.01 8.52 6.12
C PHE A 6 -3.13 8.36 5.08
N ILE A 7 -4.39 8.28 5.55
CA ILE A 7 -5.55 8.12 4.68
C ILE A 7 -5.72 9.35 3.78
N ASN A 8 -5.58 10.58 4.30
CA ASN A 8 -5.68 11.78 3.49
C ASN A 8 -4.65 11.80 2.36
N ARG A 9 -3.39 11.44 2.65
CA ARG A 9 -2.33 11.36 1.65
C ARG A 9 -2.66 10.34 0.55
N LEU A 10 -3.16 9.17 0.92
CA LEU A 10 -3.60 8.15 -0.04
C LEU A 10 -4.81 8.60 -0.89
N LEU A 11 -5.72 9.39 -0.32
CA LEU A 11 -6.88 9.93 -1.02
C LEU A 11 -6.51 11.07 -1.98
N GLU A 12 -5.51 11.87 -1.63
CA GLU A 12 -5.01 12.99 -2.45
C GLU A 12 -4.04 12.54 -3.55
N LYS A 13 -3.41 11.36 -3.41
CA LYS A 13 -2.49 10.82 -4.42
C LYS A 13 -3.24 10.50 -5.73
N LYS A 14 -2.66 10.95 -6.85
CA LYS A 14 -3.07 10.53 -8.19
C LYS A 14 -2.50 9.16 -8.50
N TRP A 15 -3.29 8.13 -8.27
CA TRP A 15 -2.91 6.75 -8.49
C TRP A 15 -2.51 6.46 -9.93
N THR A 16 -1.29 5.96 -10.12
CA THR A 16 -0.81 5.44 -11.40
C THR A 16 -1.04 3.93 -11.50
N MET A 17 -0.92 3.37 -12.70
CA MET A 17 -0.96 1.92 -12.87
C MET A 17 0.23 1.22 -12.21
N GLU A 18 1.36 1.90 -12.10
CA GLU A 18 2.56 1.39 -11.45
C GLU A 18 2.34 1.28 -9.93
N ASP A 19 1.72 2.28 -9.31
CA ASP A 19 1.33 2.23 -7.89
C ASP A 19 0.42 1.03 -7.57
N LEU A 20 -0.58 0.81 -8.43
CA LEU A 20 -1.52 -0.30 -8.26
C LEU A 20 -0.82 -1.65 -8.40
N LEU A 21 0.16 -1.77 -9.29
CA LEU A 21 0.99 -2.97 -9.44
C LEU A 21 1.85 -3.20 -8.19
N TYR A 22 2.48 -2.16 -7.64
CA TYR A 22 3.28 -2.30 -6.42
C TYR A 22 2.43 -2.70 -5.21
N ILE A 23 1.23 -2.12 -5.05
CA ILE A 23 0.28 -2.56 -4.00
C ILE A 23 -0.14 -4.02 -4.20
N PHE A 24 -0.42 -4.42 -5.44
CA PHE A 24 -0.82 -5.80 -5.72
C PHE A 24 0.32 -6.78 -5.41
N LEU A 25 1.54 -6.50 -5.86
CA LEU A 25 2.71 -7.34 -5.60
C LEU A 25 3.02 -7.40 -4.11
N SER A 26 2.98 -6.26 -3.40
CA SER A 26 3.21 -6.21 -1.96
C SER A 26 2.13 -6.98 -1.19
N ALA A 27 0.87 -6.91 -1.62
CA ALA A 27 -0.22 -7.68 -1.04
C ALA A 27 -0.08 -9.19 -1.30
N CYS A 28 0.34 -9.59 -2.51
CA CYS A 28 0.63 -10.99 -2.83
C CYS A 28 1.74 -11.56 -1.92
N ILE A 29 2.84 -10.82 -1.76
CA ILE A 29 3.95 -11.23 -0.89
C ILE A 29 3.50 -11.26 0.57
N ALA A 30 2.78 -10.24 1.03
CA ALA A 30 2.24 -10.18 2.38
C ALA A 30 1.28 -11.34 2.66
N GLY A 31 0.44 -11.74 1.71
CA GLY A 31 -0.50 -12.86 1.86
C GLY A 31 0.14 -14.24 1.99
N VAL A 32 1.43 -14.38 1.69
CA VAL A 32 2.20 -15.60 2.00
C VAL A 32 2.54 -15.69 3.49
N ILE A 33 2.72 -14.54 4.15
CA ILE A 33 3.17 -14.43 5.55
C ILE A 33 1.97 -14.22 6.50
N VAL A 34 1.02 -13.41 6.06
CA VAL A 34 -0.16 -12.96 6.82
C VAL A 34 -1.40 -13.60 6.23
N THR A 35 -2.47 -13.71 7.01
CA THR A 35 -3.76 -14.20 6.54
C THR A 35 -4.25 -13.39 5.32
N PRO A 36 -4.87 -14.04 4.30
CA PRO A 36 -5.27 -13.38 3.06
C PRO A 36 -6.16 -12.15 3.25
N ILE A 37 -6.97 -12.14 4.30
CA ILE A 37 -7.85 -11.02 4.66
C ILE A 37 -7.04 -9.76 5.01
N PHE A 38 -5.88 -9.92 5.67
CA PHE A 38 -5.00 -8.80 6.04
C PHE A 38 -3.93 -8.52 4.98
N ALA A 39 -3.81 -9.34 3.94
CA ALA A 39 -2.80 -9.18 2.90
C ALA A 39 -2.92 -7.84 2.16
N LEU A 40 -4.15 -7.42 1.83
CA LEU A 40 -4.41 -6.13 1.18
C LEU A 40 -4.04 -4.92 2.06
N PRO A 41 -4.53 -4.78 3.30
CA PRO A 41 -4.16 -3.64 4.14
C PRO A 41 -2.67 -3.65 4.48
N VAL A 42 -2.05 -4.82 4.68
CA VAL A 42 -0.59 -4.92 4.89
C VAL A 42 0.17 -4.53 3.63
N GLY A 43 -0.26 -4.99 2.45
CA GLY A 43 0.33 -4.61 1.17
C GLY A 43 0.26 -3.10 0.92
N LEU A 44 -0.85 -2.46 1.27
CA LEU A 44 -1.01 -1.00 1.17
C LEU A 44 -0.04 -0.26 2.11
N ILE A 45 0.17 -0.76 3.33
CA ILE A 45 1.14 -0.20 4.28
C ILE A 45 2.57 -0.35 3.73
N ILE A 46 2.92 -1.53 3.21
CA ILE A 46 4.24 -1.77 2.61
C ILE A 46 4.46 -0.84 1.42
N TYR A 47 3.46 -0.74 0.53
CA TYR A 47 3.50 0.21 -0.57
C TYR A 47 3.77 1.63 -0.07
N TYR A 48 3.03 2.06 0.95
CA TYR A 48 3.18 3.40 1.48
C TYR A 48 4.59 3.68 2.02
N TYR A 49 5.19 2.74 2.73
CA TYR A 49 6.50 2.97 3.34
C TYR A 49 7.68 2.84 2.37
N PHE A 50 7.54 2.03 1.32
CA PHE A 50 8.65 1.71 0.42
C PHE A 50 8.57 2.38 -0.95
N PHE A 51 7.36 2.72 -1.42
CA PHE A 51 7.15 3.12 -2.82
C PHE A 51 6.34 4.43 -2.96
N TYR A 52 5.80 4.99 -1.88
CA TYR A 52 4.97 6.21 -1.96
C TYR A 52 5.75 7.48 -2.27
N ASP A 53 6.96 7.61 -1.71
CA ASP A 53 7.86 8.78 -1.83
C ASP A 53 8.97 8.56 -2.87
N GLU A 54 9.02 7.42 -3.57
CA GLU A 54 9.96 7.20 -4.70
C GLU A 54 9.53 7.94 -5.99
N GLU A 55 8.45 8.72 -5.93
CA GLU A 55 7.90 9.56 -7.02
C GLU A 55 7.62 10.99 -6.53
#